data_AF-A0A3N5ZAW4-F1
#
_entry.id   AF-A0A3N5ZAW4-F1
#
_cell.length_a   1.000
_cell.length_b   1.000
_cell.length_c   1.000
_cell.angle_alpha   90.00
_cell.angle_beta   90.00
_cell.angle_gamma   90.00
#
_symmetry.space_group_name_H-M   'P 1'
#
loop_
_entity.id
_entity.type
_entity.pdbx_description
1 polymer ?
#
loop_
_entity_poly.entity_id
_entity_poly.type
_entity_poly.pdbx_seq_one_letter_code
_entity_poly.pdbx_strand_id
1 'polypeptide(L)'
;APCTFSLSATGGSVPAAGVGGTVNVSGGSGCGWTASSNVAWVTVVPGAGTAAGTVTFNAAPNSGGVRTATLTIAGRSYLLTQAGLSCSYSLTPSNISASGYTETITIGAASPSGCTWTVSTASSSWIALATTSGTANGTVSATLSRNSTKAIRTGTIVVGGQTCTITQATPPAPSQPKKPHIK
;
A
#
# COMPACT_ATOMS: atom_id res chain seq x y z
N ALA A 1 37.15 2.48 -37.17
CA ALA A 1 36.09 3.50 -37.09
C ALA A 1 35.81 3.79 -35.61
N PRO A 2 35.47 5.03 -35.21
CA PRO A 2 35.06 5.31 -33.83
C PRO A 2 33.78 4.54 -33.50
N CYS A 3 33.65 4.09 -32.25
CA CYS A 3 32.48 3.35 -31.80
C CYS A 3 31.27 4.28 -31.69
N THR A 4 30.22 4.00 -32.47
CA THR A 4 28.94 4.70 -32.38
C THR A 4 27.94 3.82 -31.66
N PHE A 5 27.44 4.30 -30.52
CA PHE A 5 26.43 3.61 -29.73
C PHE A 5 25.09 4.34 -29.78
N SER A 6 24.00 3.58 -29.73
CA SER A 6 22.65 4.07 -29.43
C SER A 6 21.94 3.17 -28.44
N LEU A 7 20.97 3.73 -27.72
CA LEU A 7 20.14 3.02 -26.74
C LEU A 7 18.75 2.80 -27.33
N SER A 8 18.08 1.70 -26.94
CA SER A 8 16.68 1.44 -27.33
C SER A 8 15.71 2.51 -26.83
N ALA A 9 16.08 3.22 -25.77
CA ALA A 9 15.37 4.38 -25.25
C ALA A 9 16.34 5.30 -24.51
N THR A 10 16.01 6.59 -24.40
CA THR A 10 16.79 7.60 -23.66
C THR A 10 16.23 7.87 -22.27
N GLY A 11 15.15 7.18 -21.88
CA GLY A 11 14.57 7.27 -20.55
C GLY A 11 13.40 6.33 -20.36
N GLY A 12 12.87 6.32 -19.13
CA GLY A 12 11.74 5.50 -18.74
C GLY A 12 11.25 5.83 -17.34
N SER A 13 10.18 5.15 -16.93
CA SER A 13 9.57 5.35 -15.62
C SER A 13 9.26 4.04 -14.92
N VAL A 14 9.40 4.02 -13.60
CA VAL A 14 9.07 2.88 -12.73
C VAL A 14 8.16 3.29 -11.57
N PRO A 15 7.31 2.38 -11.06
CA PRO A 15 6.46 2.65 -9.91
C PRO A 15 7.26 2.87 -8.62
N ALA A 16 6.60 3.44 -7.62
CA ALA A 16 7.17 3.69 -6.29
C ALA A 16 7.63 2.40 -5.59
N ALA A 17 6.96 1.27 -5.84
CA ALA A 17 7.37 -0.03 -5.31
C ALA A 17 8.79 -0.43 -5.75
N GLY A 18 9.33 0.18 -6.80
CA GLY A 18 10.59 -0.23 -7.41
C GLY A 18 10.41 -1.48 -8.27
N VAL A 19 11.04 -1.46 -9.42
CA VAL A 19 11.15 -2.62 -10.32
C VAL A 19 12.34 -2.38 -11.23
N GLY A 20 12.83 -3.46 -11.83
CA GLY A 20 13.82 -3.38 -12.88
C GLY A 20 13.25 -3.18 -14.27
N GLY A 21 14.12 -2.74 -15.17
CA GLY A 21 13.84 -2.62 -16.59
C GLY A 21 15.10 -2.92 -17.40
N THR A 22 14.96 -3.02 -18.71
CA THR A 22 16.07 -3.29 -19.63
C THR A 22 16.24 -2.16 -20.63
N VAL A 23 17.49 -1.90 -21.00
CA VAL A 23 17.89 -0.96 -22.05
C VAL A 23 18.84 -1.71 -22.98
N ASN A 24 18.48 -1.82 -24.26
CA ASN A 24 19.35 -2.44 -25.24
C ASN A 24 20.33 -1.40 -25.78
N VAL A 25 21.58 -1.81 -25.90
CA VAL A 25 22.68 -1.05 -26.51
C VAL A 25 22.93 -1.63 -27.89
N SER A 26 22.89 -0.78 -28.92
CA SER A 26 23.39 -1.13 -30.25
C SER A 26 24.74 -0.44 -30.49
N GLY A 27 25.66 -1.18 -31.09
CA GLY A 27 27.02 -0.71 -31.39
C GLY A 27 27.73 -1.64 -32.37
N GLY A 28 28.80 -1.14 -32.99
CA GLY A 28 29.64 -1.93 -33.89
C GLY A 28 30.38 -3.05 -33.16
N SER A 29 30.72 -4.13 -33.89
CA SER A 29 31.52 -5.24 -33.36
C SER A 29 32.87 -4.76 -32.82
N GLY A 30 33.33 -5.34 -31.71
CA GLY A 30 34.62 -5.02 -31.09
C GLY A 30 34.64 -3.75 -30.22
N CYS A 31 33.53 -3.02 -30.11
CA CYS A 31 33.43 -1.84 -29.27
C CYS A 31 33.05 -2.18 -27.83
N GLY A 32 33.94 -1.91 -26.87
CA GLY A 32 33.64 -1.99 -25.45
C GLY A 32 32.82 -0.80 -24.95
N TRP A 33 31.97 -1.02 -23.95
CA TRP A 33 31.18 0.02 -23.30
C TRP A 33 31.01 -0.25 -21.80
N THR A 34 30.69 0.78 -21.05
CA THR A 34 30.39 0.73 -19.60
C THR A 34 28.96 1.16 -19.32
N ALA A 35 28.44 0.77 -18.16
CA ALA A 35 27.14 1.16 -17.66
C ALA A 35 27.21 1.46 -16.16
N SER A 36 26.67 2.61 -15.74
CA SER A 36 26.67 3.02 -14.33
C SER A 36 25.44 3.86 -13.98
N SER A 37 25.15 3.96 -12.69
CA SER A 37 24.12 4.84 -12.12
C SER A 37 24.78 5.96 -11.33
N ASN A 38 24.20 7.16 -11.36
CA ASN A 38 24.64 8.28 -10.51
C ASN A 38 24.10 8.20 -9.07
N VAL A 39 23.22 7.25 -8.77
CA VAL A 39 22.57 7.09 -7.46
C VAL A 39 22.63 5.65 -6.97
N ALA A 40 22.70 5.47 -5.65
CA ALA A 40 22.82 4.16 -5.01
C ALA A 40 21.50 3.34 -5.02
N TRP A 41 20.35 3.99 -5.18
CA TRP A 41 19.05 3.31 -5.21
C TRP A 41 18.71 2.67 -6.56
N VAL A 42 19.57 2.81 -7.58
CA VAL A 42 19.49 2.07 -8.84
C VAL A 42 20.76 1.24 -9.03
N THR A 43 20.59 -0.07 -9.13
CA THR A 43 21.66 -0.97 -9.56
C THR A 43 21.59 -1.17 -11.07
N VAL A 44 22.74 -1.32 -11.72
CA VAL A 44 22.86 -1.50 -13.17
C VAL A 44 23.77 -2.69 -13.45
N VAL A 45 23.30 -3.64 -14.26
CA VAL A 45 24.00 -4.90 -14.56
C VAL A 45 23.78 -5.29 -16.04
N PRO A 46 24.84 -5.65 -16.78
CA PRO A 46 26.24 -5.61 -16.37
C PRO A 46 26.78 -4.17 -16.35
N GLY A 47 27.84 -3.93 -15.58
CA GLY A 47 28.52 -2.62 -15.54
C GLY A 47 29.41 -2.35 -16.76
N ALA A 48 29.60 -3.34 -17.63
CA ALA A 48 30.33 -3.23 -18.88
C ALA A 48 29.91 -4.33 -19.86
N GLY A 49 30.20 -4.14 -21.14
CA GLY A 49 29.97 -5.12 -22.19
C GLY A 49 30.72 -4.79 -23.46
N THR A 50 30.51 -5.60 -24.50
CA THR A 50 31.12 -5.43 -25.82
C THR A 50 30.06 -5.60 -26.91
N ALA A 51 30.27 -4.94 -28.04
CA ALA A 51 29.33 -4.93 -29.17
C ALA A 51 27.90 -4.56 -28.73
N ALA A 52 26.87 -5.09 -29.40
CA ALA A 52 25.49 -4.95 -28.94
C ALA A 52 25.24 -5.77 -27.68
N GLY A 53 24.40 -5.27 -26.78
CA GLY A 53 24.07 -5.98 -25.54
C GLY A 53 22.86 -5.39 -24.82
N THR A 54 22.52 -5.99 -23.69
CA THR A 54 21.39 -5.55 -22.86
C THR A 54 21.89 -5.18 -21.48
N VAL A 55 21.48 -4.01 -21.00
CA VAL A 55 21.70 -3.55 -19.64
C VAL A 55 20.38 -3.64 -18.89
N THR A 56 20.38 -4.35 -17.78
CA THR A 56 19.28 -4.37 -16.82
C THR A 56 19.57 -3.37 -15.72
N PHE A 57 18.58 -2.61 -15.30
CA PHE A 57 18.65 -1.81 -14.08
C PHE A 57 17.58 -2.26 -13.11
N ASN A 58 17.80 -2.06 -11.80
CA ASN A 58 16.79 -2.31 -10.77
C ASN A 58 16.73 -1.13 -9.79
N ALA A 59 15.56 -0.50 -9.70
CA ALA A 59 15.31 0.58 -8.76
C ALA A 59 14.77 0.05 -7.43
N ALA A 60 15.40 0.43 -6.32
CA ALA A 60 14.89 0.17 -4.97
C ALA A 60 13.55 0.90 -4.75
N PRO A 61 12.68 0.42 -3.83
CA PRO A 61 11.44 1.11 -3.49
C PRO A 61 11.66 2.57 -3.06
N ASN A 62 10.66 3.42 -3.34
CA ASN A 62 10.63 4.84 -3.02
C ASN A 62 9.42 5.15 -2.12
N SER A 63 9.67 5.43 -0.84
CA SER A 63 8.65 5.82 0.14
C SER A 63 8.41 7.34 0.19
N GLY A 64 9.21 8.14 -0.51
CA GLY A 64 9.11 9.60 -0.55
C GLY A 64 8.38 10.11 -1.79
N GLY A 65 8.63 11.38 -2.13
CA GLY A 65 8.16 11.99 -3.38
C GLY A 65 8.84 11.42 -4.62
N VAL A 66 8.37 11.84 -5.81
CA VAL A 66 8.96 11.47 -7.10
C VAL A 66 10.46 11.79 -7.10
N ARG A 67 11.27 10.87 -7.64
CA ARG A 67 12.73 11.02 -7.74
C ARG A 67 13.27 10.56 -9.09
N THR A 68 14.44 11.05 -9.47
CA THR A 68 15.06 10.77 -10.77
C THR A 68 16.50 10.28 -10.63
N ALA A 69 16.92 9.42 -11.55
CA ALA A 69 18.30 8.97 -11.72
C ALA A 69 18.77 9.17 -13.16
N THR A 70 20.06 9.34 -13.35
CA THR A 70 20.71 9.29 -14.66
C THR A 70 21.60 8.06 -14.72
N LEU A 71 21.28 7.16 -15.63
CA LEU A 71 22.14 6.01 -15.95
C LEU A 71 23.00 6.39 -17.14
N THR A 72 24.30 6.16 -17.06
CA THR A 72 25.23 6.38 -18.17
C THR A 72 25.53 5.02 -18.77
N ILE A 73 25.05 4.76 -19.99
CA ILE A 73 25.18 3.48 -20.69
C ILE A 73 25.84 3.72 -22.04
N ALA A 74 27.00 3.11 -22.28
CA ALA A 74 27.80 3.32 -23.50
C ALA A 74 28.05 4.82 -23.82
N GLY A 75 28.28 5.61 -22.76
CA GLY A 75 28.46 7.06 -22.86
C GLY A 75 27.18 7.87 -23.17
N ARG A 76 26.02 7.22 -23.23
CA ARG A 76 24.71 7.85 -23.44
C ARG A 76 23.96 7.97 -22.11
N SER A 77 23.25 9.08 -21.93
CA SER A 77 22.41 9.27 -20.75
C SER A 77 21.04 8.63 -20.94
N TYR A 78 20.60 7.89 -19.93
CA TYR A 78 19.26 7.37 -19.77
C TYR A 78 18.62 8.00 -18.53
N LEU A 79 17.54 8.74 -18.70
CA LEU A 79 16.80 9.38 -17.59
C LEU A 79 15.75 8.41 -17.02
N LEU A 80 15.94 7.94 -15.80
CA LEU A 80 14.96 7.12 -15.09
C LEU A 80 14.17 7.99 -14.11
N THR A 81 12.85 7.99 -14.23
CA THR A 81 11.95 8.63 -13.26
C THR A 81 11.25 7.56 -12.43
N GLN A 82 11.36 7.64 -11.11
CA GLN A 82 10.63 6.77 -10.19
C GLN A 82 9.52 7.56 -9.50
N ALA A 83 8.30 7.03 -9.58
CA ALA A 83 7.15 7.62 -8.89
C ALA A 83 7.37 7.67 -7.37
N GLY A 84 6.74 8.63 -6.70
CA GLY A 84 6.66 8.69 -5.25
C GLY A 84 5.57 7.77 -4.70
N LEU A 85 5.69 7.35 -3.44
CA LEU A 85 4.63 6.59 -2.78
C LEU A 85 3.44 7.50 -2.52
N SER A 86 2.29 7.14 -3.08
CA SER A 86 1.00 7.79 -2.81
C SER A 86 0.09 6.82 -2.08
N CYS A 87 -0.27 7.14 -0.84
CA CYS A 87 -1.14 6.29 -0.04
C CYS A 87 -2.60 6.67 -0.22
N SER A 88 -3.40 5.66 -0.57
CA SER A 88 -4.85 5.74 -0.69
C SER A 88 -5.45 4.57 0.07
N TYR A 89 -6.52 4.83 0.83
CA TYR A 89 -7.12 3.83 1.70
C TYR A 89 -8.59 3.60 1.32
N SER A 90 -9.06 2.37 1.46
CA SER A 90 -10.49 2.04 1.39
C SER A 90 -10.85 1.03 2.48
N LEU A 91 -12.09 1.12 2.96
CA LEU A 91 -12.60 0.26 4.03
C LEU A 91 -13.74 -0.61 3.53
N THR A 92 -13.67 -1.90 3.87
CA THR A 92 -14.68 -2.88 3.53
C THR A 92 -15.02 -3.73 4.76
N PRO A 93 -16.21 -3.57 5.35
CA PRO A 93 -17.27 -2.63 4.96
C PRO A 93 -16.99 -1.18 5.45
N SER A 94 -17.59 -0.19 4.77
CA SER A 94 -17.61 1.22 5.23
C SER A 94 -18.76 1.51 6.20
N ASN A 95 -19.67 0.55 6.40
CA ASN A 95 -20.72 0.61 7.39
C ASN A 95 -21.02 -0.76 7.99
N ILE A 96 -21.26 -0.82 9.29
CA ILE A 96 -21.57 -2.06 10.01
C ILE A 96 -22.87 -1.88 10.79
N SER A 97 -23.79 -2.82 10.63
CA SER A 97 -24.98 -2.95 11.47
C SER A 97 -24.73 -4.06 12.48
N ALA A 98 -24.53 -3.69 13.74
CA ALA A 98 -24.20 -4.61 14.82
C ALA A 98 -25.40 -4.91 15.72
N SER A 99 -25.37 -6.06 16.37
CA SER A 99 -26.36 -6.42 17.38
C SER A 99 -26.25 -5.53 18.61
N GLY A 100 -27.29 -5.50 19.45
CA GLY A 100 -27.23 -4.79 20.73
C GLY A 100 -26.34 -5.45 21.79
N TYR A 101 -25.75 -6.61 21.52
CA TYR A 101 -24.88 -7.35 22.44
C TYR A 101 -23.41 -6.97 22.27
N THR A 102 -22.57 -7.54 23.14
CA THR A 102 -21.12 -7.47 22.93
C THR A 102 -20.75 -8.30 21.71
N GLU A 103 -20.01 -7.71 20.80
CA GLU A 103 -19.69 -8.31 19.50
C GLU A 103 -18.30 -7.85 19.04
N THR A 104 -17.53 -8.76 18.45
CA THR A 104 -16.27 -8.39 17.77
C THR A 104 -16.55 -8.20 16.30
N ILE A 105 -16.14 -7.05 15.77
CA ILE A 105 -16.28 -6.69 14.36
C ILE A 105 -14.92 -6.63 13.68
N THR A 106 -14.92 -6.86 12.37
CA THR A 106 -13.73 -6.73 11.53
C THR A 106 -14.01 -5.79 10.35
N ILE A 107 -13.01 -5.00 9.99
CA ILE A 107 -13.02 -4.09 8.85
C ILE A 107 -11.75 -4.37 8.05
N GLY A 108 -11.90 -4.73 6.77
CA GLY A 108 -10.78 -4.78 5.84
C GLY A 108 -10.32 -3.36 5.48
N ALA A 109 -9.02 -3.12 5.57
CA ALA A 109 -8.37 -1.89 5.14
C ALA A 109 -7.45 -2.20 3.95
N ALA A 110 -7.77 -1.67 2.77
CA ALA A 110 -6.94 -1.82 1.58
C ALA A 110 -6.03 -0.61 1.39
N SER A 111 -4.77 -0.85 1.06
CA SER A 111 -3.76 0.19 0.82
C SER A 111 -2.61 -0.35 -0.03
N PRO A 112 -1.96 0.49 -0.87
CA PRO A 112 -0.75 0.11 -1.59
C PRO A 112 0.36 -0.40 -0.65
N SER A 113 1.25 -1.25 -1.18
CA SER A 113 2.44 -1.69 -0.46
C SER A 113 3.35 -0.51 -0.12
N GLY A 114 3.96 -0.57 1.07
CA GLY A 114 4.79 0.53 1.61
C GLY A 114 4.01 1.60 2.36
N CYS A 115 2.68 1.63 2.27
CA CYS A 115 1.85 2.52 3.06
C CYS A 115 1.57 1.98 4.46
N THR A 116 1.54 2.87 5.44
CA THR A 116 1.12 2.59 6.82
C THR A 116 -0.19 3.31 7.11
N TRP A 117 -0.99 2.78 8.02
CA TRP A 117 -2.22 3.43 8.48
C TRP A 117 -2.39 3.26 9.98
N THR A 118 -3.10 4.21 10.59
CA THR A 118 -3.49 4.18 12.00
C THR A 118 -5.01 4.06 12.11
N VAL A 119 -5.47 3.56 13.25
CA VAL A 119 -6.87 3.39 13.59
C VAL A 119 -7.22 4.29 14.77
N SER A 120 -8.34 4.99 14.69
CA SER A 120 -8.87 5.80 15.79
C SER A 120 -10.39 5.69 15.86
N THR A 121 -10.97 6.05 17.01
CA THR A 121 -12.43 6.10 17.19
C THR A 121 -12.77 7.26 18.12
N ALA A 122 -13.83 7.99 17.78
CA ALA A 122 -14.43 8.98 18.68
C ALA A 122 -15.41 8.35 19.69
N SER A 123 -15.69 7.04 19.56
CA SER A 123 -16.68 6.30 20.34
C SER A 123 -16.02 5.32 21.32
N SER A 124 -14.87 5.70 21.87
CA SER A 124 -14.03 4.84 22.74
C SER A 124 -14.69 4.38 24.03
N SER A 125 -15.83 4.98 24.42
CA SER A 125 -16.62 4.55 25.58
C SER A 125 -17.36 3.22 25.38
N TRP A 126 -17.52 2.76 24.13
CA TRP A 126 -18.15 1.46 23.84
C TRP A 126 -17.55 0.72 22.63
N ILE A 127 -16.61 1.32 21.91
CA ILE A 127 -15.80 0.65 20.88
C ILE A 127 -14.36 0.52 21.40
N ALA A 128 -13.94 -0.71 21.69
CA ALA A 128 -12.57 -1.03 22.08
C ALA A 128 -11.78 -1.52 20.86
N LEU A 129 -10.77 -0.75 20.44
CA LEU A 129 -9.91 -1.12 19.31
C LEU A 129 -8.89 -2.18 19.75
N ALA A 130 -8.86 -3.33 19.07
CA ALA A 130 -7.79 -4.32 19.22
C ALA A 130 -6.63 -4.06 18.23
N THR A 131 -6.95 -3.45 17.09
CA THR A 131 -5.96 -3.01 16.09
C THR A 131 -5.88 -1.49 16.09
N THR A 132 -4.68 -0.94 16.29
CA THR A 132 -4.42 0.51 16.32
C THR A 132 -3.60 1.01 15.13
N SER A 133 -2.96 0.11 14.39
CA SER A 133 -2.18 0.43 13.18
C SER A 133 -1.96 -0.80 12.30
N GLY A 134 -1.54 -0.57 11.05
CA GLY A 134 -1.13 -1.62 10.13
C GLY A 134 -0.42 -1.09 8.90
N THR A 135 -0.08 -2.00 7.99
CA THR A 135 0.69 -1.70 6.76
C THR A 135 0.03 -2.37 5.57
N ALA A 136 0.11 -1.74 4.40
CA ALA A 136 -0.49 -2.24 3.16
C ALA A 136 -1.94 -2.70 3.40
N ASN A 137 -2.35 -3.81 2.81
CA ASN A 137 -3.64 -4.42 3.12
C ASN A 137 -3.61 -5.05 4.52
N GLY A 138 -4.68 -4.88 5.29
CA GLY A 138 -4.84 -5.57 6.57
C GLY A 138 -6.27 -5.54 7.10
N THR A 139 -6.43 -6.05 8.31
CA THR A 139 -7.72 -6.16 8.99
C THR A 139 -7.67 -5.41 10.31
N VAL A 140 -8.66 -4.54 10.51
CA VAL A 140 -8.91 -3.85 11.77
C VAL A 140 -9.93 -4.65 12.56
N SER A 141 -9.61 -5.00 13.81
CA SER A 141 -10.51 -5.66 14.74
C SER A 141 -10.88 -4.73 15.91
N ALA A 142 -12.15 -4.72 16.29
CA ALA A 142 -12.65 -3.97 17.43
C ALA A 142 -13.77 -4.74 18.15
N THR A 143 -13.86 -4.57 19.46
CA THR A 143 -14.94 -5.11 20.28
C THR A 143 -15.94 -4.00 20.61
N LEU A 144 -17.19 -4.22 20.23
CA LEU A 144 -18.32 -3.39 20.60
C LEU A 144 -18.84 -3.88 21.95
N SER A 145 -18.94 -2.99 22.92
CA SER A 145 -19.63 -3.29 24.18
C SER A 145 -21.13 -3.42 23.95
N ARG A 146 -21.84 -4.14 24.82
CA ARG A 146 -23.31 -4.20 24.82
C ARG A 146 -23.92 -2.79 24.83
N ASN A 147 -24.95 -2.56 24.02
CA ASN A 147 -25.73 -1.33 24.07
C ASN A 147 -26.76 -1.41 25.21
N SER A 148 -26.49 -0.78 26.36
CA SER A 148 -27.45 -0.76 27.48
C SER A 148 -28.54 0.30 27.34
N THR A 149 -28.50 1.11 26.28
CA THR A 149 -29.48 2.16 26.04
C THR A 149 -30.77 1.59 25.42
N LYS A 150 -31.87 2.33 25.54
CA LYS A 150 -33.16 1.99 24.91
C LYS A 150 -33.28 2.51 23.48
N ALA A 151 -32.18 2.97 22.89
CA ALA A 151 -32.13 3.51 21.54
C ALA A 151 -30.99 2.88 20.73
N ILE A 152 -31.10 2.93 19.41
CA ILE A 152 -29.97 2.65 18.51
C ILE A 152 -28.88 3.68 18.81
N ARG A 153 -27.63 3.25 18.83
CA ARG A 153 -26.47 4.16 18.95
C ARG A 153 -25.55 4.01 17.76
N THR A 154 -24.88 5.11 17.40
CA THR A 154 -23.93 5.16 16.29
C THR A 154 -22.54 5.54 16.80
N GLY A 155 -21.53 5.04 16.12
CA GLY A 155 -20.13 5.34 16.39
C GLY A 155 -19.28 5.17 15.13
N THR A 156 -18.03 5.60 15.20
CA THR A 156 -17.14 5.59 14.03
C THR A 156 -15.80 4.97 14.36
N ILE A 157 -15.23 4.24 13.39
CA ILE A 157 -13.82 3.85 13.36
C ILE A 157 -13.21 4.51 12.14
N VAL A 158 -12.10 5.23 12.33
CA VAL A 158 -11.36 5.92 11.28
C VAL A 158 -10.04 5.19 11.04
N VAL A 159 -9.75 4.85 9.79
CA VAL A 159 -8.54 4.14 9.37
C VAL A 159 -7.92 4.85 8.17
N GLY A 160 -6.70 5.35 8.30
CA GLY A 160 -6.02 6.07 7.19
C GLY A 160 -6.85 7.24 6.65
N GLY A 161 -7.61 7.93 7.51
CA GLY A 161 -8.53 9.02 7.13
C GLY A 161 -9.90 8.58 6.62
N GLN A 162 -10.10 7.29 6.31
CA GLN A 162 -11.40 6.75 5.89
C GLN A 162 -12.25 6.40 7.09
N THR A 163 -13.57 6.61 7.00
CA THR A 163 -14.50 6.37 8.12
C THR A 163 -15.38 5.15 7.85
N CYS A 164 -15.42 4.22 8.81
CA CYS A 164 -16.44 3.19 8.92
C CYS A 164 -17.48 3.61 9.96
N THR A 165 -18.76 3.63 9.59
CA THR A 165 -19.87 3.97 10.50
C THR A 165 -20.48 2.70 11.08
N ILE A 166 -20.60 2.63 12.40
CA ILE A 166 -21.17 1.49 13.11
C ILE A 166 -22.50 1.93 13.70
N THR A 167 -23.56 1.20 13.35
CA THR A 167 -24.90 1.35 13.91
C THR A 167 -25.19 0.13 14.77
N GLN A 168 -25.31 0.34 16.08
CA GLN A 168 -25.56 -0.73 17.03
C GLN A 168 -27.01 -0.71 17.51
N ALA A 169 -27.73 -1.80 17.28
CA ALA A 169 -29.12 -1.95 17.68
C ALA A 169 -29.30 -1.90 19.21
N THR A 170 -30.55 -1.81 19.67
CA THR A 170 -30.89 -2.10 21.07
C THR A 170 -30.82 -3.61 21.32
N PRO A 171 -30.45 -4.08 22.52
CA PRO A 171 -30.57 -5.50 22.85
C PRO A 171 -32.05 -5.92 22.80
N PRO A 172 -32.36 -7.13 22.32
CA PRO A 172 -33.67 -7.73 22.52
C PRO A 172 -34.09 -7.68 23.99
N ALA A 173 -35.39 -7.51 24.24
CA ALA A 173 -35.95 -7.67 25.58
C ALA A 173 -35.53 -9.04 26.16
N PRO A 174 -35.19 -9.13 27.46
CA PRO A 174 -35.01 -10.44 28.09
C PRO A 174 -36.22 -11.30 27.79
N SER A 175 -36.03 -12.52 27.30
CA SER A 175 -37.13 -13.46 27.14
C SER A 175 -37.86 -13.58 28.48
N GLN A 176 -39.15 -13.25 28.54
CA GLN A 176 -39.91 -13.47 29.77
C GLN A 176 -39.82 -14.94 30.16
N PRO A 177 -39.55 -15.27 31.44
CA PRO A 177 -39.62 -16.65 31.88
C PRO A 177 -41.03 -17.19 31.56
N LYS A 178 -41.11 -18.34 30.89
CA LYS A 178 -42.39 -19.03 30.65
C LYS A 178 -43.09 -19.15 32.00
N LYS A 179 -44.24 -18.49 32.15
CA LYS A 179 -45.09 -18.65 33.32
C LYS A 179 -45.38 -20.16 33.46
N PRO A 180 -45.03 -20.82 34.58
CA PRO A 180 -45.38 -22.22 34.75
C PRO A 180 -46.90 -22.34 34.67
N HIS A 181 -47.40 -23.18 33.76
CA HIS A 181 -48.79 -23.60 33.81
C HIS A 181 -48.93 -24.52 35.02
N ILE A 182 -49.46 -24.01 36.13
CA ILE A 182 -49.93 -24.82 37.24
C ILE A 182 -51.24 -25.45 36.76
N LYS A 183 -51.22 -26.78 36.57
CA LYS A 183 -52.42 -27.60 36.33
C LYS A 183 -53.01 -28.04 37.67
#